data_AF-A0AAW0X0Y9-F1
#
_entry.id   AF-A0AAW0X0Y9-F1
#
_cell.length_a   1.000
_cell.length_b   1.000
_cell.length_c   1.000
_cell.angle_alpha   90.00
_cell.angle_beta   90.00
_cell.angle_gamma   90.00
#
_symmetry.space_group_name_H-M   'P 1'
#
loop_
_entity.id
_entity.type
_entity.pdbx_description
1 polymer ?
#
loop_
_entity_poly.entity_id
_entity_poly.type
_entity_poly.pdbx_seq_one_letter_code
_entity_poly.pdbx_strand_id
1 'polypeptide(L)'
;ASGAATMKKATSIVLLILGLSSLVAASANHGDQGQDHHRGGRGHFNAQTMCANSTDEEECHRRVEVCREMHRGSWKKGKTHQELTSCASQLSIRLPQVDSEENYHQQFRNWARANPEMKRRLFACIHQGMFHSDGSINRAAVAEKMKGMLAGQDEPQLLYELNSRVNTCPDSSSRRDFYRCVFRGCATP
;
A
#
# COMPACT_ATOMS: atom_id res chain seq x y z
N ALA A 1 36.23 24.95 47.16
CA ALA A 1 36.61 26.29 46.68
C ALA A 1 36.15 26.40 45.24
N SER A 2 35.07 27.16 45.04
CA SER A 2 34.41 27.35 43.74
C SER A 2 35.06 28.51 43.00
N GLY A 3 35.37 28.33 41.71
CA GLY A 3 35.89 29.40 40.88
C GLY A 3 35.90 29.04 39.40
N ALA A 4 34.94 29.57 38.65
CA ALA A 4 35.08 30.12 37.29
C ALA A 4 33.70 30.27 36.64
N ALA A 5 33.20 31.50 36.55
CA ALA A 5 32.17 31.87 35.59
C ALA A 5 32.49 33.27 35.09
N THR A 6 33.16 33.33 33.94
CA THR A 6 33.53 34.58 33.26
C THR A 6 32.40 34.99 32.33
N MET A 7 32.08 36.27 32.45
CA MET A 7 30.99 37.04 31.87
C MET A 7 31.16 37.38 30.37
N LYS A 8 30.01 37.68 29.75
CA LYS A 8 29.70 38.80 28.82
C LYS A 8 29.76 38.59 27.29
N LYS A 9 28.56 38.79 26.72
CA LYS A 9 28.16 39.65 25.58
C LYS A 9 28.75 39.31 24.21
N ALA A 10 27.91 38.74 23.34
CA ALA A 10 28.08 38.79 21.89
C ALA A 10 27.14 39.83 21.28
N THR A 11 27.74 40.64 20.43
CA THR A 11 27.28 41.91 19.85
C THR A 11 26.42 41.70 18.62
N SER A 12 25.37 42.50 18.46
CA SER A 12 24.60 42.64 17.21
C SER A 12 25.47 43.18 16.08
N ILE A 13 25.38 42.58 14.89
CA ILE A 13 25.73 43.24 13.63
C ILE A 13 24.59 43.01 12.62
N VAL A 14 24.06 44.13 12.17
CA VAL A 14 23.09 44.33 11.10
C VAL A 14 23.81 44.22 9.76
N LEU A 15 23.23 43.50 8.79
CA LEU A 15 23.52 43.70 7.38
C LEU A 15 22.22 43.62 6.57
N LEU A 16 21.72 44.81 6.24
CA LEU A 16 20.75 45.10 5.19
C LEU A 16 21.41 44.81 3.84
N ILE A 17 20.78 43.98 3.00
CA ILE A 17 20.99 44.02 1.55
C ILE A 17 19.63 44.19 0.89
N LEU A 18 19.43 45.40 0.36
CA LEU A 18 18.36 45.77 -0.55
C LEU A 18 18.63 45.15 -1.92
N GLY A 19 17.72 44.30 -2.38
CA GLY A 19 17.63 43.86 -3.77
C GLY A 19 16.32 44.36 -4.37
N LEU A 20 16.38 45.49 -5.09
CA LEU A 20 15.39 45.83 -6.11
C LEU A 20 15.52 44.82 -7.26
N SER A 21 14.39 44.33 -7.79
CA SER A 21 14.05 44.47 -9.21
C SER A 21 12.78 43.70 -9.59
N SER A 22 11.85 44.46 -10.16
CA SER A 22 10.96 44.09 -11.28
C SER A 22 9.71 43.25 -11.00
N LEU A 23 8.58 43.96 -10.96
CA LEU A 23 7.30 43.49 -11.48
C LEU A 23 7.50 43.01 -12.92
N VAL A 24 7.08 41.78 -13.22
CA VAL A 24 6.74 41.35 -14.57
C VAL A 24 5.29 40.91 -14.57
N ALA A 25 4.56 41.52 -15.51
CA ALA A 25 3.13 41.40 -15.73
C ALA A 25 2.67 39.95 -15.93
N ALA A 26 1.52 39.64 -15.35
CA ALA A 26 0.70 38.53 -15.78
C ALA A 26 0.22 38.79 -17.21
N SER A 27 0.67 37.97 -18.15
CA SER A 27 0.04 37.84 -19.46
C SER A 27 -0.49 36.42 -19.60
N ALA A 28 -1.80 36.32 -19.76
CA ALA A 28 -2.48 35.11 -20.16
C ALA A 28 -2.02 34.73 -21.56
N ASN A 29 -1.49 33.52 -21.72
CA ASN A 29 -1.63 32.82 -22.98
C ASN A 29 -1.65 31.32 -22.76
N HIS A 30 -2.65 30.71 -23.39
CA HIS A 30 -2.92 29.28 -23.44
C HIS A 30 -1.69 28.51 -23.89
N GLY A 31 -1.10 27.77 -22.95
CA GLY A 31 -0.14 26.71 -23.20
C GLY A 31 -0.80 25.37 -22.93
N ASP A 32 -1.30 24.78 -24.00
CA ASP A 32 -1.57 23.35 -24.16
C ASP A 32 -0.47 22.52 -23.50
N GLN A 33 -0.78 21.94 -22.34
CA GLN A 33 0.03 20.88 -21.73
C GLN A 33 -0.91 19.75 -21.41
N GLY A 34 -0.81 18.69 -22.21
CA GLY A 34 -1.32 17.37 -21.89
C GLY A 34 -0.81 16.98 -20.52
N GLN A 35 -1.64 17.18 -19.52
CA GLN A 35 -1.42 16.65 -18.18
C GLN A 35 -1.66 15.16 -18.27
N ASP A 36 -0.57 14.41 -18.42
CA ASP A 36 -0.51 13.02 -18.07
C ASP A 36 -1.18 12.85 -16.70
N HIS A 37 -2.35 12.21 -16.73
CA HIS A 37 -3.08 11.79 -15.54
C HIS A 37 -2.32 10.62 -14.88
N HIS A 38 -1.08 10.84 -14.45
CA HIS A 38 -0.41 9.99 -13.49
C HIS A 38 -0.97 10.26 -12.10
N ARG A 39 -2.21 9.81 -11.90
CA ARG A 39 -2.79 9.55 -10.57
C ARG A 39 -2.12 8.30 -9.98
N GLY A 40 -0.79 8.33 -9.87
CA GLY A 40 0.03 7.30 -9.26
C GLY A 40 -0.13 7.37 -7.76
N GLY A 41 -1.13 6.66 -7.22
CA GLY A 41 -1.17 6.40 -5.79
C GLY A 41 0.19 5.89 -5.35
N ARG A 42 0.80 6.53 -4.35
CA ARG A 42 2.12 6.17 -3.77
C ARG A 42 2.07 4.69 -3.41
N GLY A 43 2.55 3.86 -4.33
CA GLY A 43 2.21 2.45 -4.41
C GLY A 43 3.20 1.65 -3.61
N HIS A 44 2.69 0.75 -2.78
CA HIS A 44 3.47 -0.24 -2.02
C HIS A 44 4.40 -1.10 -2.93
N PHE A 45 4.20 -1.07 -4.26
CA PHE A 45 4.96 -1.83 -5.26
C PHE A 45 5.48 -0.88 -6.36
N ASN A 46 6.46 -0.04 -6.03
CA ASN A 46 7.19 0.72 -7.04
C ASN A 46 8.45 -0.07 -7.44
N ALA A 47 8.47 -0.62 -8.64
CA ALA A 47 9.61 -1.40 -9.16
C ALA A 47 10.91 -0.59 -9.12
N GLN A 48 10.88 0.70 -9.48
CA GLN A 48 12.08 1.57 -9.45
C GLN A 48 12.68 1.70 -8.05
N THR A 49 11.87 1.63 -6.99
CA THR A 49 12.38 1.68 -5.61
C THR A 49 12.74 0.30 -5.08
N MET A 50 11.99 -0.74 -5.46
CA MET A 50 12.18 -2.09 -4.93
C MET A 50 13.32 -2.84 -5.59
N CYS A 51 13.60 -2.56 -6.87
CA CYS A 51 14.61 -3.24 -7.68
C CYS A 51 15.93 -2.47 -7.78
N ALA A 52 16.06 -1.31 -7.14
CA ALA A 52 17.22 -0.41 -7.27
C ALA A 52 18.58 -1.05 -6.92
N ASN A 53 18.58 -2.12 -6.13
CA ASN A 53 19.79 -2.87 -5.74
C ASN A 53 19.73 -4.34 -6.20
N SER A 54 18.86 -4.67 -7.15
CA SER A 54 18.76 -6.04 -7.67
C SER A 54 19.95 -6.36 -8.55
N THR A 55 20.48 -7.57 -8.46
CA THR A 55 21.49 -8.09 -9.40
C THR A 55 20.89 -8.52 -10.73
N ASP A 56 19.57 -8.68 -10.77
CA ASP A 56 18.75 -8.94 -11.97
C ASP A 56 17.56 -7.98 -11.94
N GLU A 57 17.73 -6.81 -12.56
CA GLU A 57 16.70 -5.76 -12.58
C GLU A 57 15.48 -6.17 -13.42
N GLU A 58 15.68 -6.89 -14.52
CA GLU A 58 14.61 -7.30 -15.43
C GLU A 58 13.67 -8.29 -14.74
N GLU A 59 14.21 -9.35 -14.13
CA GLU A 59 13.41 -10.33 -13.40
C GLU A 59 12.74 -9.71 -12.17
N CYS A 60 13.43 -8.81 -11.47
CA CYS A 60 12.85 -8.07 -10.35
C CYS A 60 11.65 -7.23 -10.80
N HIS A 61 11.78 -6.47 -11.91
CA HIS A 61 10.69 -5.67 -12.45
C HIS A 61 9.49 -6.54 -12.87
N ARG A 62 9.76 -7.69 -13.53
CA ARG A 62 8.74 -8.65 -13.94
C ARG A 62 7.95 -9.18 -12.73
N ARG A 63 8.65 -9.69 -11.69
CA ARG A 63 8.02 -10.20 -10.46
C ARG A 63 7.25 -9.12 -9.70
N VAL A 64 7.75 -7.89 -9.65
CA VAL A 64 7.03 -6.77 -9.03
C VAL A 64 5.73 -6.47 -9.78
N GLU A 65 5.71 -6.52 -11.11
CA GLU A 65 4.48 -6.33 -11.88
C GLU A 65 3.49 -7.48 -11.66
N VAL A 66 3.95 -8.73 -11.65
CA VAL A 66 3.13 -9.90 -11.29
C VAL A 66 2.49 -9.71 -9.91
N CYS A 67 3.25 -9.32 -8.88
CA CYS A 67 2.69 -9.01 -7.57
C CYS A 67 1.74 -7.80 -7.59
N ARG A 68 2.03 -6.78 -8.41
CA ARG A 68 1.13 -5.63 -8.59
C ARG A 68 -0.20 -6.09 -9.17
N GLU A 69 -0.17 -7.03 -10.12
CA GLU A 69 -1.35 -7.69 -10.67
C GLU A 69 -2.03 -8.61 -9.67
N MET A 70 -1.32 -9.33 -8.80
CA MET A 70 -1.96 -10.07 -7.69
C MET A 70 -2.74 -9.12 -6.79
N HIS A 71 -2.17 -7.96 -6.47
CA HIS A 71 -2.82 -6.96 -5.61
C HIS A 71 -3.98 -6.25 -6.31
N ARG A 72 -3.84 -5.87 -7.58
CA ARG A 72 -4.93 -5.26 -8.37
C ARG A 72 -6.00 -6.27 -8.76
N GLY A 73 -5.57 -7.48 -9.09
CA GLY A 73 -6.37 -8.62 -9.50
C GLY A 73 -7.07 -9.32 -8.35
N SER A 74 -6.58 -9.16 -7.11
CA SER A 74 -7.39 -9.41 -5.91
C SER A 74 -8.61 -8.50 -5.84
N TRP A 75 -8.72 -7.44 -6.66
CA TRP A 75 -9.95 -6.70 -6.87
C TRP A 75 -10.66 -7.04 -8.19
N LYS A 76 -10.27 -8.10 -8.91
CA LYS A 76 -11.06 -8.62 -10.05
C LYS A 76 -12.47 -8.86 -9.52
N LYS A 77 -13.42 -8.17 -10.17
CA LYS A 77 -14.74 -7.86 -9.64
C LYS A 77 -15.52 -9.10 -9.18
N GLY A 78 -15.26 -10.30 -9.72
CA GLY A 78 -15.93 -11.53 -9.29
C GLY A 78 -15.57 -12.00 -7.88
N LYS A 79 -14.30 -12.36 -7.62
CA LYS A 79 -13.91 -13.09 -6.39
C LYS A 79 -14.07 -12.25 -5.12
N THR A 80 -13.62 -11.00 -5.16
CA THR A 80 -13.69 -10.12 -3.97
C THR A 80 -15.09 -9.59 -3.72
N HIS A 81 -15.88 -9.34 -4.77
CA HIS A 81 -17.30 -9.02 -4.58
C HIS A 81 -18.06 -10.22 -4.02
N GLN A 82 -17.75 -11.44 -4.45
CA GLN A 82 -18.35 -12.66 -3.90
C GLN A 82 -17.95 -12.88 -2.43
N GLU A 83 -16.67 -12.75 -2.08
CA GLU A 83 -16.19 -12.82 -0.68
C GLU A 83 -16.87 -11.73 0.18
N LEU A 84 -16.95 -10.49 -0.31
CA LEU A 84 -17.65 -9.37 0.35
C LEU A 84 -19.13 -9.67 0.55
N THR A 85 -19.84 -10.11 -0.49
CA THR A 85 -21.28 -10.37 -0.45
C THR A 85 -21.61 -11.55 0.45
N SER A 86 -20.82 -12.63 0.40
CA SER A 86 -20.97 -13.79 1.28
C SER A 86 -20.79 -13.40 2.75
N CYS A 87 -19.69 -12.70 3.09
CA CYS A 87 -19.45 -12.24 4.46
C CYS A 87 -20.48 -11.20 4.92
N ALA A 88 -20.94 -10.32 4.04
CA ALA A 88 -21.98 -9.36 4.35
C ALA A 88 -23.30 -10.06 4.69
N SER A 89 -23.67 -11.10 3.94
CA SER A 89 -24.84 -11.93 4.23
C SER A 89 -24.71 -12.65 5.58
N GLN A 90 -23.56 -13.28 5.86
CA GLN A 90 -23.32 -13.98 7.13
C GLN A 90 -23.38 -13.05 8.35
N LEU A 91 -22.93 -11.80 8.19
CA LEU A 91 -22.88 -10.81 9.25
C LEU A 91 -24.12 -9.90 9.31
N SER A 92 -25.11 -10.11 8.44
CA SER A 92 -26.28 -9.25 8.25
C SER A 92 -25.91 -7.77 8.01
N ILE A 93 -24.83 -7.54 7.26
CA ILE A 93 -24.36 -6.20 6.86
C ILE A 93 -24.98 -5.85 5.51
N ARG A 94 -25.66 -4.70 5.42
CA ARG A 94 -26.15 -4.17 4.15
C ARG A 94 -25.03 -3.43 3.42
N LEU A 95 -24.53 -4.04 2.33
CA LEU A 95 -23.62 -3.38 1.40
C LEU A 95 -24.35 -2.30 0.57
N PRO A 96 -23.65 -1.28 0.07
CA PRO A 96 -24.23 -0.33 -0.89
C PRO A 96 -24.72 -1.10 -2.12
N GLN A 97 -25.97 -0.87 -2.51
CA GLN A 97 -26.53 -1.35 -3.77
C GLN A 97 -25.94 -0.48 -4.88
N VAL A 98 -25.45 -1.10 -5.94
CA VAL A 98 -24.79 -0.35 -7.01
C VAL A 98 -25.32 -0.82 -8.35
N ASP A 99 -25.90 0.14 -9.07
CA ASP A 99 -26.61 -0.09 -10.33
C ASP A 99 -25.64 -0.28 -11.52
N SER A 100 -24.34 -0.02 -11.31
CA SER A 100 -23.28 -0.26 -12.29
C SER A 100 -21.94 -0.57 -11.64
N GLU A 101 -21.16 -1.44 -12.28
CA GLU A 101 -19.87 -1.88 -11.74
C GLU A 101 -18.82 -0.77 -11.65
N GLU A 102 -18.93 0.27 -12.47
CA GLU A 102 -17.96 1.36 -12.59
C GLU A 102 -17.94 2.23 -11.34
N ASN A 103 -19.08 2.30 -10.64
CA ASN A 103 -19.24 3.12 -9.44
C ASN A 103 -19.07 2.32 -8.14
N TYR A 104 -19.01 0.98 -8.21
CA TYR A 104 -19.02 0.11 -7.04
C TYR A 104 -17.84 0.37 -6.09
N HIS A 105 -16.63 0.49 -6.62
CA HIS A 105 -15.44 0.69 -5.78
C HIS A 105 -15.46 2.03 -5.03
N GLN A 106 -15.91 3.10 -5.69
CA GLN A 106 -15.97 4.41 -5.06
C GLN A 106 -17.07 4.46 -4.01
N GLN A 107 -18.25 3.89 -4.30
CA GLN A 107 -19.35 3.80 -3.35
C GLN A 107 -19.01 2.92 -2.15
N PHE A 108 -18.40 1.76 -2.37
CA PHE A 108 -17.93 0.90 -1.29
C PHE A 108 -16.88 1.61 -0.43
N ARG A 109 -15.93 2.35 -1.02
CA ARG A 109 -14.96 3.15 -0.26
C ARG A 109 -15.64 4.21 0.60
N ASN A 110 -16.62 4.92 0.05
CA ASN A 110 -17.37 5.94 0.80
C ASN A 110 -18.18 5.29 1.94
N TRP A 111 -18.89 4.21 1.65
CA TRP A 111 -19.62 3.42 2.65
C TRP A 111 -18.70 2.91 3.76
N ALA A 112 -17.53 2.37 3.40
CA ALA A 112 -16.57 1.81 4.35
C ALA A 112 -15.92 2.87 5.25
N ARG A 113 -15.82 4.13 4.78
CA ARG A 113 -15.40 5.27 5.59
C ARG A 113 -16.49 5.70 6.57
N ALA A 114 -17.75 5.69 6.13
CA ALA A 114 -18.90 6.00 6.98
C ALA A 114 -19.21 4.89 8.00
N ASN A 115 -18.83 3.64 7.70
CA ASN A 115 -19.14 2.46 8.52
C ASN A 115 -17.86 1.70 8.96
N PRO A 116 -16.98 2.30 9.77
CA PRO A 116 -15.67 1.72 10.10
C PRO A 116 -15.77 0.41 10.89
N GLU A 117 -16.78 0.26 11.74
CA GLU A 117 -17.02 -0.96 12.52
C GLU A 117 -17.49 -2.12 11.64
N MET A 118 -18.48 -1.88 10.76
CA MET A 118 -18.97 -2.87 9.80
C MET A 118 -17.85 -3.30 8.85
N LYS A 119 -17.06 -2.34 8.34
CA LYS A 119 -15.87 -2.62 7.56
C LYS A 119 -14.92 -3.56 8.32
N ARG A 120 -14.60 -3.27 9.58
CA ARG A 120 -13.72 -4.11 10.39
C ARG A 120 -14.25 -5.55 10.52
N ARG A 121 -15.55 -5.72 10.81
CA ARG A 121 -16.18 -7.04 10.90
C ARG A 121 -16.18 -7.77 9.55
N LEU A 122 -16.52 -7.07 8.48
CA LEU A 122 -16.55 -7.62 7.12
C LEU A 122 -15.17 -8.14 6.68
N PHE A 123 -14.12 -7.33 6.87
CA PHE A 123 -12.75 -7.75 6.57
C PHE A 123 -12.21 -8.80 7.55
N ALA A 124 -12.72 -8.88 8.78
CA ALA A 124 -12.39 -9.98 9.68
C ALA A 124 -12.97 -11.31 9.18
N CYS A 125 -14.19 -11.30 8.61
CA CYS A 125 -14.78 -12.48 7.96
C CYS A 125 -14.02 -12.88 6.68
N ILE A 126 -13.69 -11.93 5.80
CA ILE A 126 -12.93 -12.23 4.57
C ILE A 126 -11.56 -12.83 4.89
N HIS A 127 -10.95 -12.37 5.97
CA HIS A 127 -9.66 -12.86 6.44
C HIS A 127 -9.78 -13.93 7.54
N GLN A 128 -10.95 -14.53 7.71
CA GLN A 128 -11.17 -15.56 8.71
C GLN A 128 -10.25 -16.74 8.42
N GLY A 129 -9.64 -17.28 9.49
CA GLY A 129 -8.70 -18.39 9.38
C GLY A 129 -7.25 -17.98 9.04
N MET A 130 -6.98 -16.78 8.52
CA MET A 130 -5.60 -16.29 8.33
C MET A 130 -4.96 -15.79 9.63
N PHE A 131 -5.78 -15.53 10.65
CA PHE A 131 -5.33 -15.14 11.98
C PHE A 131 -6.04 -16.00 13.01
N HIS A 132 -5.32 -16.41 14.04
CA HIS A 132 -5.88 -17.08 15.20
C HIS A 132 -6.66 -16.08 16.07
N SER A 133 -7.41 -16.59 17.05
CA SER A 133 -8.24 -15.78 17.94
C SER A 133 -7.44 -14.80 18.81
N ASP A 134 -6.18 -15.13 19.11
CA ASP A 134 -5.23 -14.27 19.82
C ASP A 134 -4.58 -13.19 18.93
N GLY A 135 -4.93 -13.17 17.64
CA GLY A 135 -4.39 -12.24 16.65
C GLY A 135 -3.08 -12.68 16.00
N SER A 136 -2.50 -13.80 16.42
CA SER A 136 -1.33 -14.41 15.77
C SER A 136 -1.67 -14.91 14.37
N ILE A 137 -0.64 -15.15 13.57
CA ILE A 137 -0.77 -15.42 12.14
C ILE A 137 -0.90 -16.92 11.90
N ASN A 138 -1.96 -17.32 11.20
CA ASN A 138 -2.06 -18.69 10.69
C ASN A 138 -1.31 -18.78 9.36
N ARG A 139 -0.02 -19.13 9.43
CA ARG A 139 0.89 -19.16 8.28
C ARG A 139 0.43 -20.12 7.18
N ALA A 140 -0.15 -21.26 7.54
CA ALA A 140 -0.67 -22.24 6.58
C ALA A 140 -1.82 -21.63 5.75
N ALA A 141 -2.77 -20.96 6.40
CA ALA A 141 -3.87 -20.29 5.71
C ALA A 141 -3.38 -19.12 4.85
N VAL A 142 -2.37 -18.37 5.30
CA VAL A 142 -1.76 -17.30 4.49
C VAL A 142 -1.06 -17.87 3.25
N ALA A 143 -0.30 -18.96 3.39
CA ALA A 143 0.38 -19.62 2.27
C ALA A 143 -0.62 -20.11 1.20
N GLU A 144 -1.73 -20.73 1.63
CA GLU A 144 -2.82 -21.11 0.73
C GLU A 144 -3.47 -19.89 0.05
N LYS A 145 -3.61 -18.76 0.74
CA LYS A 145 -4.09 -17.52 0.12
C LYS A 145 -3.12 -17.03 -0.96
N MET A 146 -1.81 -17.07 -0.73
CA MET A 146 -0.80 -16.67 -1.74
C MET A 146 -0.89 -17.54 -2.99
N LYS A 147 -0.98 -18.86 -2.82
CA LYS A 147 -1.23 -19.81 -3.91
C LYS A 147 -2.50 -19.47 -4.69
N GLY A 148 -3.59 -19.17 -3.98
CA GLY A 148 -4.86 -18.77 -4.58
C GLY A 148 -4.85 -17.39 -5.27
N MET A 149 -3.88 -16.52 -4.95
CA MET A 149 -3.69 -15.21 -5.60
C MET A 149 -2.83 -15.31 -6.87
N LEU A 150 -1.91 -16.27 -6.93
CA LEU A 150 -1.10 -16.61 -8.11
C LEU A 150 -1.77 -17.66 -9.02
N ALA A 151 -2.93 -18.18 -8.65
CA ALA A 151 -3.60 -19.22 -9.43
C ALA A 151 -3.82 -18.79 -10.89
N GLY A 152 -3.32 -19.59 -11.83
CA GLY A 152 -3.36 -19.30 -13.27
C GLY A 152 -2.21 -18.42 -13.76
N GLN A 153 -1.25 -18.07 -12.91
CA GLN A 153 0.02 -17.46 -13.27
C GLN A 153 1.13 -18.52 -13.18
N ASP A 154 1.97 -18.65 -14.22
CA ASP A 154 3.09 -19.60 -14.24
C ASP A 154 4.29 -19.04 -13.47
N GLU A 155 4.15 -18.94 -12.14
CA GLU A 155 5.08 -18.25 -11.25
C GLU A 155 5.57 -19.12 -10.09
N PRO A 156 6.15 -20.31 -10.34
CA PRO A 156 6.51 -21.26 -9.28
C PRO A 156 7.61 -20.73 -8.36
N GLN A 157 8.59 -20.00 -8.89
CA GLN A 157 9.68 -19.43 -8.10
C GLN A 157 9.20 -18.28 -7.20
N LEU A 158 8.36 -17.40 -7.73
CA LEU A 158 7.75 -16.33 -6.93
C LEU A 158 6.82 -16.90 -5.86
N LEU A 159 6.02 -17.93 -6.17
CA LEU A 159 5.20 -18.60 -5.16
C LEU A 159 6.06 -19.22 -4.04
N TYR A 160 7.17 -19.86 -4.40
CA TYR A 160 8.13 -20.39 -3.43
C TYR A 160 8.69 -19.28 -2.53
N GLU A 161 9.14 -18.16 -3.12
CA GLU A 161 9.71 -17.04 -2.37
C GLU A 161 8.67 -16.40 -1.43
N LEU A 162 7.44 -16.16 -1.90
CA LEU A 162 6.36 -15.63 -1.07
C LEU A 162 6.03 -16.57 0.09
N ASN A 163 5.94 -17.88 -0.16
CA ASN A 163 5.69 -18.87 0.89
C ASN A 163 6.86 -19.00 1.88
N SER A 164 8.10 -18.94 1.39
CA SER A 164 9.29 -18.88 2.23
C SER A 164 9.21 -17.69 3.20
N ARG A 165 8.81 -16.52 2.71
CA ARG A 165 8.60 -15.34 3.56
C ARG A 165 7.40 -15.46 4.50
N VAL A 166 6.31 -16.09 4.08
CA VAL A 166 5.19 -16.40 4.99
C VAL A 166 5.68 -17.22 6.18
N ASN A 167 6.72 -18.04 6.05
CA ASN A 167 7.28 -18.85 7.13
C ASN A 167 8.41 -18.17 7.92
N THR A 168 9.16 -17.27 7.29
CA THR A 168 10.37 -16.66 7.89
C THR A 168 10.16 -15.24 8.41
N CYS A 169 9.16 -14.51 7.90
CA CYS A 169 8.84 -13.19 8.40
C CYS A 169 8.44 -13.27 9.89
N PRO A 170 8.93 -12.34 10.74
CA PRO A 170 8.63 -12.36 12.16
C PRO A 170 7.13 -12.15 12.39
N ASP A 171 6.62 -12.72 13.48
CA ASP A 171 5.29 -12.41 13.98
C ASP A 171 5.29 -10.96 14.48
N SER A 172 5.00 -10.04 13.56
CA SER A 172 4.93 -8.61 13.88
C SER A 172 3.65 -8.33 14.67
N SER A 173 3.70 -7.35 15.57
CA SER A 173 2.52 -6.83 16.29
C SER A 173 1.44 -6.21 15.38
N SER A 174 1.72 -6.07 14.08
CA SER A 174 0.86 -5.44 13.09
C SER A 174 0.76 -6.30 11.83
N ARG A 175 -0.46 -6.75 11.49
CA ARG A 175 -0.74 -7.50 10.24
C ARG A 175 -0.13 -6.84 9.00
N ARG A 176 -0.10 -5.51 8.98
CA ARG A 176 0.47 -4.72 7.87
C ARG A 176 1.98 -4.98 7.73
N ASP A 177 2.71 -5.05 8.82
CA ASP A 177 4.17 -5.19 8.78
C ASP A 177 4.58 -6.61 8.38
N PHE A 178 3.83 -7.62 8.84
CA PHE A 178 3.97 -8.99 8.34
C PHE A 178 3.76 -9.07 6.83
N TYR A 179 2.63 -8.56 6.31
CA TYR A 179 2.39 -8.59 4.86
C TYR A 179 3.42 -7.77 4.08
N ARG A 180 3.89 -6.62 4.62
CA ARG A 180 4.99 -5.88 4.00
C ARG A 180 6.26 -6.72 3.90
N CYS A 181 6.58 -7.51 4.92
CA CYS A 181 7.72 -8.42 4.89
C CYS A 181 7.54 -9.52 3.83
N VAL A 182 6.36 -10.16 3.79
CA VAL A 182 6.04 -11.21 2.80
C VAL A 182 6.18 -10.67 1.38
N PHE A 183 5.54 -9.55 1.08
CA PHE A 183 5.52 -8.97 -0.25
C PHE A 183 6.82 -8.29 -0.69
N ARG A 184 7.84 -8.19 0.19
CA ARG A 184 9.21 -7.87 -0.27
C ARG A 184 9.79 -8.97 -1.15
N GLY A 185 9.29 -10.22 -1.05
CA GLY A 185 9.69 -11.32 -1.93
C GLY A 185 9.43 -11.05 -3.41
N CYS A 186 8.46 -10.18 -3.72
CA CYS A 186 8.19 -9.76 -5.09
C CYS A 186 9.37 -9.08 -5.80
N ALA A 187 10.34 -8.57 -5.04
CA ALA A 187 11.53 -7.91 -5.57
C ALA A 187 12.82 -8.67 -5.27
N THR A 188 12.72 -9.98 -4.97
CA THR A 188 13.88 -10.85 -4.72
C THR A 188 13.92 -11.88 -5.87
N PRO A 189 14.62 -11.58 -6.98
CA PRO A 189 14.81 -12.52 -8.08
C PRO A 189 15.60 -13.76 -7.65
#